data_AF-A0AAU9W2T2-F1
#
_entry.id   AF-A0AAU9W2T2-F1
#
_cell.length_a   1.000
_cell.length_b   1.000
_cell.length_c   1.000
_cell.angle_alpha   90.00
_cell.angle_beta   90.00
_cell.angle_gamma   90.00
#
_symmetry.space_group_name_H-M   'P 1'
#
loop_
_entity.id
_entity.type
_entity.pdbx_description
1 polymer ?
#
loop_
_entity_poly.entity_id
_entity_poly.type
_entity_poly.pdbx_seq_one_letter_code
_entity_poly.pdbx_strand_id
1 'polypeptide(L)'
;MKSSLNEPLSLSTMDSVPGQVIISDVNQDGLLEILAIDNSDNIACKDLNGKMVWEATVSSSSASGIRVADVDGDGFMEAVVATFDRYLWVLEGDSGKVLDGWPVKLPSEVRATVLVTKIVPGESCVADIVVPLVNGQMAIIRGIDRCTELINVGKTELVSAVSAVGGQVGAGARG
;
A
#
# COMPACT_ATOMS: atom_id res chain seq x y z
N MET A 1 -33.43 -3.01 -34.31
CA MET A 1 -32.03 -3.38 -34.01
C MET A 1 -31.99 -3.81 -32.55
N LYS A 2 -31.88 -5.12 -32.28
CA LYS A 2 -31.69 -5.62 -30.91
C LYS A 2 -30.20 -5.49 -30.61
N SER A 3 -29.82 -4.62 -29.68
CA SER A 3 -28.49 -4.63 -29.11
C SER A 3 -28.35 -5.91 -28.29
N SER A 4 -27.65 -6.91 -28.82
CA SER A 4 -27.14 -7.99 -27.99
C SER A 4 -26.09 -7.37 -27.08
N LEU A 5 -26.47 -7.06 -25.84
CA LEU A 5 -25.49 -6.94 -24.77
C LEU A 5 -24.87 -8.34 -24.68
N ASN A 6 -23.58 -8.43 -24.96
CA ASN A 6 -22.83 -9.68 -24.78
C ASN A 6 -23.05 -10.16 -23.33
N GLU A 7 -23.17 -11.48 -23.16
CA GLU A 7 -23.16 -12.11 -21.83
C GLU A 7 -22.00 -11.51 -21.01
N PRO A 8 -22.22 -11.07 -19.76
CA PRO A 8 -21.16 -10.49 -18.95
C PRO A 8 -20.06 -11.54 -18.75
N LEU A 9 -18.80 -11.13 -18.93
CA LEU A 9 -17.65 -11.97 -18.64
C LEU A 9 -17.72 -12.42 -17.17
N SER A 10 -17.88 -13.73 -16.96
CA SER A 10 -17.95 -14.31 -15.61
C SER A 10 -16.54 -14.46 -15.04
N LEU A 11 -16.32 -13.89 -13.87
CA LEU A 11 -15.06 -13.95 -13.13
C LEU A 11 -15.11 -15.15 -12.19
N SER A 12 -14.93 -16.35 -12.77
CA SER A 12 -15.24 -17.64 -12.14
C SER A 12 -14.46 -18.01 -10.87
N THR A 13 -13.52 -17.19 -10.43
CA THR A 13 -12.68 -17.42 -9.24
C THR A 13 -12.79 -16.33 -8.17
N MET A 14 -13.58 -15.28 -8.39
CA MET A 14 -13.73 -14.20 -7.41
C MET A 14 -15.10 -14.24 -6.75
N ASP A 15 -15.11 -14.00 -5.44
CA ASP A 15 -16.34 -13.70 -4.70
C ASP A 15 -16.80 -12.25 -4.99
N SER A 16 -17.70 -11.70 -4.17
CA SER A 16 -18.07 -10.29 -4.19
C SER A 16 -16.80 -9.42 -4.21
N VAL A 17 -16.78 -8.46 -5.15
CA VAL A 17 -15.69 -7.49 -5.36
C VAL A 17 -16.10 -6.14 -4.78
N PRO A 18 -16.08 -5.92 -3.45
CA PRO A 18 -16.19 -4.57 -2.90
C PRO A 18 -14.84 -3.83 -2.92
N GLY A 19 -13.77 -4.53 -3.32
CA GLY A 19 -12.41 -4.00 -3.42
C GLY A 19 -12.20 -3.09 -4.62
N GLN A 20 -10.99 -2.54 -4.69
CA GLN A 20 -10.56 -1.69 -5.79
C GLN A 20 -10.25 -2.53 -7.03
N VAL A 21 -10.71 -2.05 -8.20
CA VAL A 21 -10.25 -2.53 -9.51
C VAL A 21 -9.30 -1.49 -10.09
N ILE A 22 -8.19 -1.95 -10.67
CA ILE A 22 -7.23 -1.10 -11.38
C ILE A 22 -6.96 -1.65 -12.79
N ILE A 23 -6.54 -0.75 -13.67
CA ILE A 23 -6.07 -1.09 -15.02
C ILE A 23 -4.65 -0.55 -15.16
N SER A 24 -3.69 -1.42 -15.49
CA SER A 24 -2.29 -1.08 -15.69
C SER A 24 -1.62 -2.13 -16.58
N ASP A 25 -0.60 -1.72 -17.32
CA ASP A 25 0.36 -2.64 -17.92
C ASP A 25 1.24 -3.17 -16.79
N VAL A 26 0.85 -4.31 -16.22
CA VAL A 26 1.44 -4.84 -14.97
C VAL A 26 2.56 -5.82 -15.26
N ASN A 27 2.55 -6.48 -16.42
CA ASN A 27 3.57 -7.41 -16.86
C ASN A 27 4.55 -6.78 -17.88
N GLN A 28 4.36 -5.51 -18.25
CA GLN A 28 5.17 -4.75 -19.19
C GLN A 28 5.24 -5.34 -20.60
N ASP A 29 4.18 -6.02 -21.03
CA ASP A 29 4.08 -6.54 -22.41
C ASP A 29 3.57 -5.49 -23.41
N GLY A 30 3.19 -4.29 -22.92
CA GLY A 30 2.67 -3.19 -23.72
C GLY A 30 1.15 -3.23 -23.91
N LEU A 31 0.46 -4.19 -23.31
CA LEU A 31 -1.00 -4.26 -23.19
C LEU A 31 -1.41 -3.89 -21.75
N LEU A 32 -2.71 -3.72 -21.53
CA LEU A 32 -3.23 -3.39 -20.20
C LEU A 32 -3.90 -4.62 -19.59
N GLU A 33 -3.68 -4.81 -18.29
CA GLU A 33 -4.34 -5.81 -17.49
C GLU A 33 -5.30 -5.16 -16.49
N ILE A 34 -6.32 -5.92 -16.11
CA ILE A 34 -7.27 -5.63 -15.05
C ILE A 34 -6.82 -6.40 -13.82
N LEU A 35 -6.55 -5.70 -12.72
CA LEU A 35 -6.36 -6.32 -11.42
C LEU A 35 -7.57 -6.03 -10.55
N ALA A 36 -8.07 -7.09 -9.90
CA ALA A 36 -9.18 -7.01 -8.96
C ALA A 36 -8.88 -7.84 -7.72
N ILE A 37 -9.41 -7.41 -6.58
CA ILE A 37 -9.32 -8.11 -5.29
C ILE A 37 -10.71 -8.33 -4.71
N ASP A 38 -10.99 -9.56 -4.24
CA ASP A 38 -12.25 -9.91 -3.58
C ASP A 38 -12.18 -9.85 -2.05
N ASN A 39 -13.31 -10.09 -1.38
CA ASN A 39 -13.39 -10.11 0.09
C ASN A 39 -12.61 -11.23 0.77
N SER A 40 -12.25 -12.26 0.01
CA SER A 40 -11.48 -13.40 0.49
C SER A 40 -9.98 -13.21 0.24
N ASP A 41 -9.57 -11.99 -0.14
CA ASP A 41 -8.19 -11.61 -0.43
C ASP A 41 -7.57 -12.37 -1.61
N ASN A 42 -8.43 -12.84 -2.52
CA ASN A 42 -7.99 -13.35 -3.82
C ASN A 42 -7.79 -12.17 -4.76
N ILE A 43 -6.62 -12.14 -5.38
CA ILE A 43 -6.21 -11.18 -6.40
C ILE A 43 -6.23 -11.91 -7.74
N ALA A 44 -6.94 -11.35 -8.70
CA ALA A 44 -6.92 -11.82 -10.08
C ALA A 44 -6.33 -10.74 -10.97
N CYS A 45 -5.40 -11.13 -11.83
CA CYS A 45 -4.91 -10.32 -12.94
C CYS A 45 -5.38 -10.93 -14.26
N LYS A 46 -6.02 -10.12 -15.09
CA LYS A 46 -6.60 -10.55 -16.36
C LYS A 46 -6.28 -9.60 -17.48
N ASP A 47 -6.13 -10.12 -18.70
CA ASP A 47 -6.10 -9.26 -19.88
C ASP A 47 -7.46 -8.59 -20.12
N LEU A 48 -7.51 -7.60 -21.02
CA LEU A 48 -8.76 -6.92 -21.39
C LEU A 48 -9.82 -7.83 -22.05
N ASN A 49 -9.44 -9.05 -22.46
CA ASN A 49 -10.35 -10.05 -23.00
C ASN A 49 -10.91 -10.99 -21.91
N GLY A 50 -10.49 -10.81 -20.65
CA GLY A 50 -10.92 -11.61 -19.51
C GLY A 50 -10.13 -12.91 -19.30
N LYS A 51 -9.05 -13.13 -20.07
CA LYS A 51 -8.14 -14.27 -19.88
C LYS A 51 -7.33 -14.06 -18.61
N MET A 52 -7.22 -15.10 -17.79
CA MET A 52 -6.38 -15.07 -16.59
C MET A 52 -4.91 -15.00 -16.97
N VAL A 53 -4.21 -14.00 -16.41
CA VAL A 53 -2.74 -13.88 -16.47
C VAL A 53 -2.16 -14.61 -15.26
N TRP A 54 -2.57 -14.23 -14.06
CA TRP A 54 -2.22 -14.90 -12.81
C TRP A 54 -3.30 -14.69 -11.74
N GLU A 55 -3.25 -15.53 -10.71
CA GLU A 55 -4.07 -15.40 -9.52
C GLU A 55 -3.19 -15.63 -8.28
N ALA A 56 -3.49 -14.89 -7.21
CA ALA A 56 -2.79 -15.00 -5.93
C ALA A 56 -3.78 -14.84 -4.79
N THR A 57 -3.46 -15.43 -3.64
CA THR A 57 -4.23 -15.21 -2.40
C THR A 57 -3.30 -14.59 -1.38
N VAL A 58 -3.66 -13.42 -0.88
CA VAL A 58 -3.01 -12.81 0.29
C VAL A 58 -3.82 -13.13 1.55
N SER A 59 -3.32 -12.77 2.73
CA SER A 59 -3.94 -13.20 3.98
C SER A 59 -5.42 -12.82 4.11
N SER A 60 -6.23 -13.75 4.63
CA SER A 60 -7.71 -13.74 4.64
C SER A 60 -8.32 -12.81 5.70
N SER A 61 -8.11 -11.50 5.60
CA SER A 61 -8.61 -10.50 6.55
C SER A 61 -9.27 -9.27 5.93
N SER A 62 -9.54 -9.30 4.63
CA SER A 62 -9.99 -8.20 3.77
C SER A 62 -8.93 -7.12 3.53
N ALA A 63 -8.76 -6.77 2.26
CA ALA A 63 -7.80 -5.80 1.78
C ALA A 63 -8.35 -4.38 1.66
N SER A 64 -7.48 -3.40 1.86
CA SER A 64 -7.76 -1.96 1.75
C SER A 64 -7.67 -1.40 0.32
N GLY A 65 -7.26 -2.22 -0.65
CA GLY A 65 -7.11 -1.87 -2.07
C GLY A 65 -5.77 -2.30 -2.65
N ILE A 66 -5.57 -2.00 -3.94
CA ILE A 66 -4.39 -2.38 -4.72
C ILE A 66 -3.72 -1.16 -5.38
N ARG A 67 -2.40 -1.17 -5.45
CA ARG A 67 -1.58 -0.18 -6.16
C ARG A 67 -0.57 -0.91 -7.02
N VAL A 68 -0.14 -0.29 -8.12
CA VAL A 68 0.90 -0.83 -9.00
C VAL A 68 2.02 0.19 -9.15
N ALA A 69 3.25 -0.25 -8.95
CA ALA A 69 4.47 0.54 -9.13
C ALA A 69 5.71 -0.37 -9.12
N ASP A 70 6.83 0.16 -9.62
CA ASP A 70 8.18 -0.38 -9.44
C ASP A 70 8.64 -0.13 -7.98
N VAL A 71 8.42 -1.13 -7.14
CA VAL A 71 8.67 -1.11 -5.70
C VAL A 71 10.10 -1.49 -5.38
N ASP A 72 10.71 -2.43 -6.10
CA ASP A 72 12.09 -2.85 -5.81
C ASP A 72 13.15 -2.18 -6.71
N GLY A 73 12.73 -1.39 -7.70
CA GLY A 73 13.63 -0.61 -8.57
C GLY A 73 14.28 -1.43 -9.68
N ASP A 74 13.82 -2.66 -9.93
CA ASP A 74 14.33 -3.51 -11.01
C ASP A 74 13.79 -3.12 -12.39
N GLY A 75 12.79 -2.23 -12.41
CA GLY A 75 12.16 -1.71 -13.60
C GLY A 75 10.92 -2.48 -14.03
N PHE A 76 10.55 -3.58 -13.37
CA PHE A 76 9.27 -4.27 -13.49
C PHE A 76 8.23 -3.64 -12.54
N MET A 77 6.96 -3.97 -12.72
CA MET A 77 5.87 -3.44 -11.88
C MET A 77 5.45 -4.48 -10.86
N GLU A 78 5.15 -4.04 -9.64
CA GLU A 78 4.60 -4.88 -8.60
C GLU A 78 3.21 -4.44 -8.17
N ALA A 79 2.39 -5.39 -7.74
CA ALA A 79 1.12 -5.16 -7.05
C ALA A 79 1.34 -5.03 -5.55
N VAL A 80 0.98 -3.88 -4.98
CA VAL A 80 1.02 -3.59 -3.54
C VAL A 80 -0.37 -3.71 -2.94
N VAL A 81 -0.51 -4.56 -1.91
CA VAL A 81 -1.79 -4.84 -1.24
C VAL A 81 -1.63 -4.77 0.27
N ALA A 82 -2.42 -3.93 0.93
CA ALA A 82 -2.47 -3.88 2.39
C ALA A 82 -3.75 -4.54 2.93
N THR A 83 -3.58 -5.48 3.85
CA THR A 83 -4.65 -6.28 4.46
C THR A 83 -4.95 -5.82 5.90
N PHE A 84 -6.19 -6.01 6.36
CA PHE A 84 -6.62 -5.51 7.68
C PHE A 84 -5.94 -6.22 8.86
N ASP A 85 -5.41 -7.43 8.66
CA ASP A 85 -4.57 -8.15 9.62
C ASP A 85 -3.14 -7.59 9.76
N ARG A 86 -2.90 -6.41 9.19
CA ARG A 86 -1.67 -5.60 9.31
C ARG A 86 -0.52 -6.12 8.46
N TYR A 87 -0.78 -6.80 7.35
CA TYR A 87 0.26 -7.11 6.39
C TYR A 87 0.21 -6.17 5.20
N LEU A 88 1.39 -5.79 4.73
CA LEU A 88 1.61 -5.15 3.44
C LEU A 88 2.33 -6.15 2.56
N TRP A 89 1.66 -6.54 1.48
CA TRP A 89 2.11 -7.51 0.48
C TRP A 89 2.60 -6.76 -0.75
N VAL A 90 3.63 -7.31 -1.38
CA VAL A 90 4.13 -6.86 -2.67
C VAL A 90 4.31 -8.11 -3.53
N LEU A 91 3.64 -8.14 -4.67
CA LEU A 91 3.60 -9.27 -5.59
C LEU A 91 4.17 -8.84 -6.95
N GLU A 92 4.98 -9.69 -7.55
CA GLU A 92 5.48 -9.57 -8.92
C GLU A 92 4.30 -9.37 -9.88
N GLY A 93 4.41 -8.37 -10.77
CA GLY A 93 3.32 -8.00 -11.66
C GLY A 93 3.05 -8.98 -12.79
N ASP A 94 4.04 -9.76 -13.21
CA ASP A 94 3.94 -10.74 -14.29
C ASP A 94 3.46 -12.12 -13.80
N SER A 95 3.79 -12.49 -12.56
CA SER A 95 3.59 -13.84 -12.02
C SER A 95 2.61 -13.89 -10.85
N GLY A 96 2.37 -12.78 -10.16
CA GLY A 96 1.60 -12.73 -8.91
C GLY A 96 2.33 -13.37 -7.73
N LYS A 97 3.63 -13.68 -7.85
CA LYS A 97 4.42 -14.25 -6.75
C LYS A 97 4.79 -13.16 -5.75
N VAL A 98 4.76 -13.48 -4.45
CA VAL A 98 5.21 -12.55 -3.40
C VAL A 98 6.72 -12.30 -3.52
N LEU A 99 7.12 -11.03 -3.52
CA LEU A 99 8.53 -10.63 -3.55
C LEU A 99 9.30 -11.05 -2.30
N ASP A 100 10.60 -11.27 -2.45
CA ASP A 100 11.48 -11.67 -1.36
C ASP A 100 11.53 -10.60 -0.25
N GLY A 101 11.37 -11.04 1.00
CA GLY A 101 11.33 -10.16 2.17
C GLY A 101 9.95 -9.53 2.42
N TRP A 102 8.95 -9.83 1.58
CA TRP A 102 7.54 -9.49 1.81
C TRP A 102 6.74 -10.75 2.22
N PRO A 103 5.58 -10.59 2.88
CA PRO A 103 4.98 -9.34 3.35
C PRO A 103 5.70 -8.77 4.58
N VAL A 104 5.49 -7.48 4.82
CA VAL A 104 5.90 -6.83 6.08
C VAL A 104 4.72 -6.66 7.01
N LYS A 105 4.94 -6.83 8.31
CA LYS A 105 3.93 -6.63 9.34
C LYS A 105 3.95 -5.19 9.83
N LEU A 106 2.83 -4.51 9.71
CA LEU A 106 2.60 -3.15 10.16
C LEU A 106 2.29 -3.10 11.67
N PRO A 107 2.61 -1.99 12.35
CA PRO A 107 2.40 -1.89 13.79
C PRO A 107 0.91 -1.76 14.17
N SER A 108 0.07 -1.24 13.25
CA SER A 108 -1.37 -1.08 13.42
C SER A 108 -2.09 -1.37 12.10
N GLU A 109 -3.41 -1.47 12.17
CA GLU A 109 -4.35 -1.75 11.10
C GLU A 109 -4.32 -0.67 10.02
N VAL A 110 -4.52 -1.11 8.78
CA VAL A 110 -4.73 -0.26 7.61
C VAL A 110 -6.19 -0.37 7.21
N ARG A 111 -6.88 0.74 7.06
CA ARG A 111 -8.29 0.75 6.60
C ARG A 111 -8.52 1.58 5.34
N ALA A 112 -7.52 2.33 4.91
CA ALA A 112 -7.56 3.11 3.70
C ALA A 112 -6.52 2.56 2.72
N THR A 113 -6.75 2.76 1.43
CA THR A 113 -5.78 2.32 0.45
C THR A 113 -4.45 3.07 0.62
N VAL A 114 -3.35 2.34 0.43
CA VAL A 114 -2.00 2.89 0.52
C VAL A 114 -1.67 3.84 -0.64
N LEU A 115 -0.72 4.73 -0.41
CA LEU A 115 -0.10 5.55 -1.45
C LEU A 115 1.25 4.95 -1.80
N VAL A 116 1.53 4.78 -3.08
CA VAL A 116 2.85 4.40 -3.57
C VAL A 116 3.38 5.57 -4.39
N THR A 117 4.54 6.11 -4.01
CA THR A 117 5.11 7.32 -4.62
C THR A 117 6.61 7.41 -4.36
N LYS A 118 7.34 8.23 -5.12
CA LYS A 118 8.75 8.53 -4.86
C LYS A 118 8.82 9.76 -3.95
N ILE A 119 9.19 9.59 -2.68
CA ILE A 119 9.26 10.71 -1.72
C ILE A 119 10.63 11.39 -1.78
N VAL A 120 11.70 10.64 -2.05
CA VAL A 120 13.06 11.19 -2.15
C VAL A 120 13.38 11.54 -3.61
N PRO A 121 13.42 12.83 -3.99
CA PRO A 121 13.73 13.22 -5.36
C PRO A 121 15.22 13.02 -5.63
N GLY A 122 15.56 12.34 -6.72
CA GLY A 122 16.93 12.29 -7.25
C GLY A 122 17.84 11.18 -6.71
N GLU A 123 17.38 10.35 -5.75
CA GLU A 123 18.21 9.30 -5.16
C GLU A 123 17.75 7.87 -5.46
N SER A 124 16.55 7.66 -6.01
CA SER A 124 16.08 6.29 -6.25
C SER A 124 15.07 6.13 -7.38
N CYS A 125 15.26 5.09 -8.19
CA CYS A 125 14.22 4.56 -9.08
C CYS A 125 13.11 3.84 -8.30
N VAL A 126 13.35 3.55 -7.02
CA VAL A 126 12.51 2.76 -6.12
C VAL A 126 11.34 3.59 -5.59
N ALA A 127 10.14 3.01 -5.53
CA ALA A 127 8.98 3.61 -4.88
C ALA A 127 9.01 3.48 -3.34
N ASP A 128 8.47 4.49 -2.65
CA ASP A 128 8.12 4.44 -1.24
C ASP A 128 6.62 4.16 -1.09
N ILE A 129 6.25 3.47 -0.02
CA ILE A 129 4.88 3.12 0.32
C ILE A 129 4.49 3.87 1.58
N VAL A 130 3.50 4.76 1.45
CA VAL A 130 2.92 5.51 2.57
C VAL A 130 1.63 4.83 3.01
N VAL A 131 1.61 4.41 4.27
CA VAL A 131 0.52 3.65 4.86
C VAL A 131 -0.10 4.44 6.02
N PRO A 132 -1.33 4.95 5.88
CA PRO A 132 -2.06 5.51 7.01
C PRO A 132 -2.52 4.40 7.95
N LEU A 133 -2.18 4.53 9.23
CA LEU A 133 -2.48 3.55 10.27
C LEU A 133 -3.59 4.05 11.20
N VAL A 134 -4.43 3.13 11.67
CA VAL A 134 -5.59 3.45 12.53
C VAL A 134 -5.17 4.06 13.87
N ASN A 135 -3.97 3.74 14.37
CA ASN A 135 -3.42 4.28 15.62
C ASN A 135 -2.98 5.77 15.55
N GLY A 136 -3.29 6.48 14.46
CA GLY A 136 -2.91 7.88 14.28
C GLY A 136 -1.47 8.08 13.83
N GLN A 137 -0.83 7.04 13.27
CA GLN A 137 0.49 7.14 12.65
C GLN A 137 0.39 6.99 11.13
N MET A 138 1.42 7.42 10.42
CA MET A 138 1.71 7.04 9.04
C MET A 138 3.03 6.28 9.03
N ALA A 139 3.06 5.13 8.35
CA ALA A 139 4.32 4.46 8.03
C ALA A 139 4.78 4.90 6.64
N ILE A 140 6.05 5.23 6.50
CA ILE A 140 6.74 5.36 5.21
C ILE A 140 7.68 4.16 5.11
N ILE A 141 7.45 3.30 4.13
CA ILE A 141 8.21 2.07 3.92
C ILE A 141 8.89 2.17 2.57
N ARG A 142 10.21 2.12 2.56
CA ARG A 142 10.98 2.10 1.31
C ARG A 142 10.90 0.72 0.67
N GLY A 143 10.61 0.64 -0.62
CA GLY A 143 10.36 -0.64 -1.29
C GLY A 143 11.55 -1.60 -1.34
N ILE A 144 12.76 -1.10 -1.65
CA ILE A 144 13.97 -1.93 -1.83
C ILE A 144 14.43 -2.65 -0.54
N ASP A 145 14.42 -1.97 0.61
CA ASP A 145 15.02 -2.47 1.85
C ASP A 145 14.00 -2.65 2.98
N ARG A 146 12.77 -2.17 2.79
CA ARG A 146 11.67 -2.14 3.76
C ARG A 146 11.98 -1.29 4.99
N CYS A 147 12.96 -0.40 4.92
CA CYS A 147 13.21 0.56 5.98
C CYS A 147 11.93 1.36 6.25
N THR A 148 11.49 1.35 7.51
CA THR A 148 10.20 1.89 7.92
C THR A 148 10.39 3.06 8.87
N GLU A 149 9.85 4.22 8.50
CA GLU A 149 9.73 5.40 9.34
C GLU A 149 8.28 5.55 9.81
N LEU A 150 8.06 5.84 11.09
CA LEU A 150 6.73 6.08 11.65
C LEU A 150 6.58 7.56 12.02
N ILE A 151 5.58 8.20 11.42
CA ILE A 151 5.25 9.62 11.63
C ILE A 151 3.93 9.70 12.40
N ASN A 152 3.91 10.41 13.53
CA ASN A 152 2.67 10.64 14.28
C ASN A 152 1.82 11.72 13.59
N VAL A 153 0.57 11.39 13.27
CA VAL A 153 -0.44 12.31 12.70
C VAL A 153 -1.43 12.68 13.80
N GLY A 154 -1.02 13.59 14.66
CA GLY A 154 -1.83 14.13 15.75
C GLY A 154 -1.39 15.54 16.10
N LYS A 155 -2.19 16.28 16.88
CA LYS A 155 -1.76 17.57 17.42
C LYS A 155 -0.43 17.35 18.14
N THR A 156 0.62 18.03 17.67
CA THR A 156 1.82 18.27 18.46
C THR A 156 1.34 18.79 19.81
N GLU A 157 1.51 18.01 20.88
CA GLU A 157 1.49 18.55 22.23
C GLU A 157 2.65 19.54 22.28
N LEU A 158 2.39 20.80 21.93
CA LEU A 158 3.25 21.93 22.18
C LEU A 158 3.27 22.18 23.70
N VAL A 159 3.84 21.26 24.47
CA VAL A 159 4.13 21.48 25.89
C VAL A 159 5.53 20.95 26.19
N SER A 160 6.54 21.58 25.60
CA SER A 160 7.93 21.50 26.08
C SER A 160 8.66 22.85 26.06
N ALA A 161 7.98 23.95 25.70
CA ALA A 161 8.60 25.28 25.72
C ALA A 161 8.28 26.12 26.99
N VAL A 162 7.38 25.68 27.88
CA VAL A 162 6.97 26.50 29.05
C VAL A 162 7.71 26.14 30.34
N SER A 163 8.41 25.01 30.41
CA SER A 163 9.22 24.66 31.59
C SER A 163 10.61 25.33 31.63
N ALA A 164 11.03 26.00 30.55
CA ALA A 164 12.34 26.64 30.46
C ALA A 164 12.37 28.13 30.88
N VAL A 165 11.22 28.75 31.21
CA VAL A 165 11.15 30.19 31.55
C VAL A 165 10.80 30.45 33.02
N GLY A 166 10.43 29.42 33.80
CA GLY A 166 10.04 29.59 35.22
C GLY A 166 11.20 29.51 36.24
N GLY A 167 12.43 29.32 35.79
CA GLY A 167 13.54 28.85 36.64
C GLY A 167 14.63 29.86 36.98
N GLN A 168 14.35 31.17 37.11
CA GLN A 168 15.26 32.10 37.79
C GLN A 168 14.50 33.23 38.49
N VAL A 169 14.22 33.06 39.79
CA VAL A 169 14.10 34.20 40.72
C VAL A 169 15.19 34.03 41.77
N GLY A 170 16.12 34.99 41.78
CA GLY A 170 17.42 34.89 42.41
C GLY A 170 17.42 34.87 43.93
N ALA A 171 18.31 34.05 44.47
CA ALA A 171 18.90 34.27 45.79
C ALA A 171 19.99 35.34 45.65
N GLY A 172 19.73 36.54 46.16
CA GLY A 172 20.68 37.65 46.24
C GLY A 172 20.60 38.32 47.60
N ALA A 173 21.57 38.01 48.45
CA ALA A 173 21.71 38.50 49.82
C ALA A 173 22.02 40.01 49.92
N ARG A 174 21.48 40.65 50.97
CA ARG A 174 22.05 41.79 51.72
C ARG A 174 21.62 41.55 53.18
N GLY A 175 22.50 41.57 54.18
CA GLY A 175 23.54 42.55 54.44
C GLY A 175 22.97 43.54 55.43
#